data_AF-A0AAN9LVM3-F1
#
_entry.id   AF-A0AAN9LVM3-F1
#
_cell.length_a   1.000
_cell.length_b   1.000
_cell.length_c   1.000
_cell.angle_alpha   90.00
_cell.angle_beta   90.00
_cell.angle_gamma   90.00
#
_symmetry.space_group_name_H-M   'P 1'
#
loop_
_entity.id
_entity.type
_entity.pdbx_description
1 polymer ?
#
loop_
_entity_poly.entity_id
_entity_poly.type
_entity_poly.pdbx_seq_one_letter_code
_entity_poly.pdbx_strand_id
1 'polypeptide(L)'
;MEGGNGNRGSSFSFSRRGRGRGRGRGHRFPSNQSKVSSFGERGTSSSSSGSTASSSVLSNRQEEDAQPSSNIVGTCPYMCPERERIQREKLRDLAVFERLNGNPRKSSPALAVKKFCRTISTKYVQASDLRPIAVLEDTLNYLLSLLESKEHSFEEVHYFVFDRTRSIRQDITMQNIVNNKAIYMYEGMVKFHVVSHYNLWRSMSDPNTASMHHLNLEQLTKTLTSLFNLYEANRNSNHVHENEAEYHSLYVLLHLGSYSQPMGEPLSLWFRRVSTPVLKSKEMCFARRILRSSQLGNYKDFFCTAAAQASYLQFCIMMPYINEVRVLALSCINFGGYKLHPYPLLDLSKHLMIKESDLESFCLSCGLEICTDESGNKLLPTKQTTFSHPKGGFQSYSFLGLQEYENQF
;
A
#
# COMPACT_ATOMS: atom_id res chain seq x y z
N MET A 1 -59.48 37.36 61.12
CA MET A 1 -59.80 36.83 59.78
C MET A 1 -58.68 35.85 59.46
N GLU A 2 -58.76 34.63 60.02
CA GLU A 2 -59.35 33.43 59.35
C GLU A 2 -58.67 33.19 57.99
N GLY A 3 -58.02 32.07 57.69
CA GLY A 3 -57.68 30.80 58.35
C GLY A 3 -56.49 30.20 57.57
N GLY A 4 -55.61 29.37 58.15
CA GLY A 4 -55.79 27.92 58.32
C GLY A 4 -55.87 27.22 56.95
N ASN A 5 -55.16 26.17 56.55
CA ASN A 5 -54.33 25.10 57.10
C ASN A 5 -53.61 24.52 55.84
N GLY A 6 -52.49 23.80 55.84
CA GLY A 6 -52.08 22.73 56.72
C GLY A 6 -50.79 22.10 56.18
N ASN A 7 -49.70 22.35 56.91
CA ASN A 7 -48.73 21.43 57.47
C ASN A 7 -48.47 20.01 56.88
N ARG A 8 -47.16 19.66 56.93
CA ARG A 8 -46.49 18.33 57.01
C ARG A 8 -46.33 17.56 55.70
N GLY A 9 -45.16 17.01 55.35
CA GLY A 9 -43.91 16.82 56.07
C GLY A 9 -43.26 15.50 55.62
N SER A 10 -41.93 15.49 55.66
CA SER A 10 -41.00 14.34 55.64
C SER A 10 -40.60 13.66 54.30
N SER A 11 -39.41 14.04 53.86
CA SER A 11 -38.15 13.26 53.85
C SER A 11 -38.07 11.80 53.38
N PHE A 12 -37.02 11.58 52.57
CA PHE A 12 -36.19 10.38 52.34
C PHE A 12 -36.82 9.15 51.65
N SER A 13 -36.27 8.76 50.49
CA SER A 13 -35.19 7.76 50.39
C SER A 13 -35.05 7.14 49.00
N PHE A 14 -33.84 6.62 48.76
CA PHE A 14 -33.29 5.99 47.57
C PHE A 14 -34.14 4.89 46.92
N SER A 15 -34.08 4.80 45.59
CA SER A 15 -34.06 3.50 44.91
C SER A 15 -33.32 3.57 43.56
N ARG A 16 -32.25 2.77 43.46
CA ARG A 16 -31.59 2.39 42.22
C ARG A 16 -32.36 1.24 41.57
N ARG A 17 -32.62 1.36 40.26
CA ARG A 17 -32.44 0.35 39.17
C ARG A 17 -33.60 0.43 38.18
N GLY A 18 -33.24 0.51 36.90
CA GLY A 18 -34.18 0.26 35.80
C GLY A 18 -33.58 0.59 34.45
N ARG A 19 -32.96 -0.39 33.79
CA ARG A 19 -32.65 -0.33 32.36
C ARG A 19 -33.97 -0.16 31.58
N GLY A 20 -34.02 0.79 30.65
CA GLY A 20 -35.11 0.92 29.68
C GLY A 20 -34.64 1.60 28.42
N ARG A 21 -34.54 0.83 27.33
CA ARG A 21 -34.35 1.33 25.95
C ARG A 21 -35.61 2.10 25.55
N GLY A 22 -35.45 3.34 25.08
CA GLY A 22 -36.53 4.16 24.53
C GLY A 22 -36.07 4.84 23.24
N ARG A 23 -36.77 4.54 22.14
CA ARG A 23 -36.61 5.13 20.80
C ARG A 23 -37.18 6.56 20.76
N GLY A 24 -36.51 7.47 20.05
CA GLY A 24 -37.08 8.69 19.46
C GLY A 24 -36.33 8.96 18.14
N ARG A 25 -36.95 8.87 16.96
CA ARG A 25 -37.65 9.97 16.24
C ARG A 25 -36.87 11.29 16.40
N GLY A 26 -36.29 11.92 15.40
CA GLY A 26 -36.49 11.90 13.95
C GLY A 26 -36.65 13.34 13.51
N HIS A 27 -35.68 13.92 12.80
CA HIS A 27 -35.85 15.17 12.06
C HIS A 27 -35.02 15.12 10.77
N ARG A 28 -35.73 15.01 9.64
CA ARG A 28 -35.24 15.31 8.28
C ARG A 28 -35.81 16.66 7.88
N PHE A 29 -34.99 17.46 7.21
CA PHE A 29 -35.38 18.60 6.38
C PHE A 29 -34.46 18.63 5.13
N PRO A 30 -34.87 19.28 4.03
CA PRO A 30 -35.16 18.59 2.77
C PRO A 30 -34.15 18.86 1.66
N SER A 31 -34.06 17.95 0.69
CA SER A 31 -33.35 18.16 -0.58
C SER A 31 -34.32 18.59 -1.68
N ASN A 32 -33.96 19.67 -2.36
CA ASN A 32 -34.68 20.32 -3.46
C ASN A 32 -35.01 19.40 -4.63
N GLN A 33 -36.19 19.64 -5.21
CA GLN A 33 -36.64 19.13 -6.50
C GLN A 33 -36.03 19.92 -7.65
N SER A 34 -35.68 19.21 -8.72
CA SER A 34 -35.72 19.75 -10.07
C SER A 34 -36.43 18.73 -10.99
N LYS A 35 -37.51 19.19 -11.61
CA LYS A 35 -38.31 18.52 -12.64
C LYS A 35 -37.50 18.44 -13.94
N VAL A 36 -37.70 17.40 -14.77
CA VAL A 36 -38.02 17.50 -16.21
C VAL A 36 -38.60 16.16 -16.76
N SER A 37 -39.81 16.30 -17.31
CA SER A 37 -40.60 15.56 -18.32
C SER A 37 -40.52 14.04 -18.61
N SER A 38 -41.75 13.50 -18.70
CA SER A 38 -42.24 12.23 -19.24
C SER A 38 -42.15 12.05 -20.77
N PHE A 39 -42.15 10.80 -21.26
CA PHE A 39 -43.23 10.17 -22.05
C PHE A 39 -42.84 8.76 -22.56
N GLY A 40 -43.78 7.79 -22.52
CA GLY A 40 -43.72 6.55 -23.30
C GLY A 40 -44.25 5.28 -22.58
N GLU A 41 -45.54 4.98 -22.74
CA GLU A 41 -46.24 3.71 -22.38
C GLU A 41 -45.64 2.49 -23.13
N ARG A 42 -45.77 1.20 -22.77
CA ARG A 42 -46.98 0.39 -22.48
C ARG A 42 -46.59 -1.09 -22.20
N GLY A 43 -47.29 -1.77 -21.27
CA GLY A 43 -47.48 -3.25 -21.12
C GLY A 43 -46.27 -4.11 -20.74
N THR A 44 -46.30 -5.19 -19.95
CA THR A 44 -47.35 -6.05 -19.36
C THR A 44 -46.72 -6.97 -18.27
N SER A 45 -47.51 -7.31 -17.25
CA SER A 45 -47.52 -8.54 -16.42
C SER A 45 -46.27 -9.03 -15.64
N SER A 46 -46.33 -8.84 -14.31
CA SER A 46 -46.06 -9.77 -13.20
C SER A 46 -45.18 -11.02 -13.42
N SER A 47 -44.09 -11.14 -12.66
CA SER A 47 -44.01 -11.98 -11.46
C SER A 47 -42.60 -12.01 -10.84
N SER A 48 -42.60 -12.25 -9.54
CA SER A 48 -41.53 -12.34 -8.54
C SER A 48 -40.26 -13.11 -8.92
N SER A 49 -39.10 -12.59 -8.53
CA SER A 49 -38.15 -13.22 -7.58
C SER A 49 -36.82 -12.47 -7.54
N GLY A 50 -36.18 -12.44 -6.37
CA GLY A 50 -34.96 -11.69 -6.08
C GLY A 50 -33.70 -12.31 -6.68
N SER A 51 -32.69 -11.45 -6.90
CA SER A 51 -31.37 -11.86 -7.38
C SER A 51 -30.29 -11.26 -6.49
N THR A 52 -29.67 -12.14 -5.71
CA THR A 52 -28.43 -11.91 -4.96
C THR A 52 -27.29 -12.45 -5.82
N ALA A 53 -26.20 -11.68 -5.91
CA ALA A 53 -24.81 -12.08 -6.16
C ALA A 53 -24.52 -13.27 -7.10
N SER A 54 -24.05 -12.96 -8.30
CA SER A 54 -23.40 -13.90 -9.23
C SER A 54 -21.92 -14.11 -8.87
N SER A 55 -21.63 -15.18 -8.14
CA SER A 55 -20.33 -15.86 -8.11
C SER A 55 -20.36 -17.00 -9.15
N SER A 56 -19.68 -16.83 -10.28
CA SER A 56 -19.63 -17.86 -11.33
C SER A 56 -18.61 -18.95 -10.99
N VAL A 57 -19.12 -20.05 -10.44
CA VAL A 57 -18.48 -21.37 -10.42
C VAL A 57 -18.70 -21.99 -11.80
N LEU A 58 -17.62 -22.34 -12.51
CA LEU A 58 -17.70 -23.11 -13.75
C LEU A 58 -17.63 -24.61 -13.40
N SER A 59 -18.67 -25.32 -13.81
CA SER A 59 -18.87 -26.75 -13.64
C SER A 59 -18.22 -27.57 -14.77
N ASN A 60 -17.68 -28.72 -14.34
CA ASN A 60 -17.31 -29.94 -15.05
C ASN A 60 -17.59 -30.03 -16.56
N ARG A 61 -16.52 -30.27 -17.32
CA ARG A 61 -16.54 -31.18 -18.48
C ARG A 61 -15.27 -32.05 -18.48
N GLN A 62 -15.51 -33.35 -18.27
CA GLN A 62 -14.74 -34.52 -18.66
C GLN A 62 -13.26 -34.57 -18.25
N GLU A 63 -13.02 -35.39 -17.22
CA GLU A 63 -11.73 -35.98 -16.85
C GLU A 63 -11.24 -36.86 -18.01
N GLU A 64 -10.27 -36.35 -18.77
CA GLU A 64 -9.26 -37.17 -19.46
C GLU A 64 -8.03 -37.20 -18.56
N ASP A 65 -7.52 -38.40 -18.31
CA ASP A 65 -6.34 -38.75 -17.50
C ASP A 65 -5.36 -37.59 -17.27
N ALA A 66 -5.31 -37.10 -16.03
CA ALA A 66 -4.25 -36.22 -15.56
C ALA A 66 -2.96 -37.03 -15.42
N GLN A 67 -2.31 -37.32 -16.55
CA GLN A 67 -0.86 -37.52 -16.59
C GLN A 67 -0.21 -36.33 -15.87
N PRO A 68 0.78 -36.54 -14.99
CA PRO A 68 1.50 -35.43 -14.39
C PRO A 68 2.11 -34.63 -15.54
N SER A 69 1.58 -33.44 -15.78
CA SER A 69 2.10 -32.53 -16.79
C SER A 69 3.60 -32.39 -16.53
N SER A 70 4.44 -32.89 -17.43
CA SER A 70 5.86 -32.65 -17.36
C SER A 70 6.07 -31.15 -17.26
N ASN A 71 6.63 -30.68 -16.14
CA ASN A 71 6.88 -29.26 -15.95
C ASN A 71 7.75 -28.80 -17.12
N ILE A 72 7.24 -27.86 -17.93
CA ILE A 72 7.99 -27.29 -19.04
C ILE A 72 9.25 -26.62 -18.46
N VAL A 73 10.42 -27.00 -18.97
CA VAL A 73 11.69 -26.38 -18.59
C VAL A 73 12.11 -25.45 -19.71
N GLY A 74 12.35 -24.19 -19.37
CA GLY A 74 12.81 -23.19 -20.32
C GLY A 74 14.20 -23.46 -20.84
N THR A 75 14.43 -23.18 -22.11
CA THR A 75 15.71 -23.40 -22.82
C THR A 75 16.27 -22.14 -23.45
N CYS A 76 15.64 -20.98 -23.26
CA CYS A 76 16.18 -19.70 -23.76
C CYS A 76 17.48 -19.34 -23.01
N PRO A 77 18.64 -19.27 -23.68
CA PRO A 77 19.91 -18.99 -23.00
C PRO A 77 20.14 -17.49 -22.73
N TYR A 78 19.20 -16.61 -23.11
CA TYR A 78 19.34 -15.16 -23.06
C TYR A 78 18.24 -14.51 -22.22
N MET A 79 18.45 -13.25 -21.81
CA MET A 79 17.45 -12.45 -21.08
C MET A 79 16.15 -12.23 -21.86
N CYS A 80 16.16 -12.41 -23.18
CA CYS A 80 15.01 -12.34 -24.08
C CYS A 80 15.11 -13.42 -25.18
N PRO A 81 14.03 -14.19 -25.44
CA PRO A 81 13.98 -15.11 -26.57
C PRO A 81 14.27 -14.41 -27.89
N GLU A 82 15.07 -15.05 -28.75
CA GLU A 82 15.49 -14.45 -30.03
C GLU A 82 14.31 -14.07 -30.92
N ARG A 83 13.28 -14.93 -30.97
CA ARG A 83 12.05 -14.67 -31.73
C ARG A 83 11.35 -13.39 -31.24
N GLU A 84 11.28 -13.19 -29.93
CA GLU A 84 10.69 -11.98 -29.35
C GLU A 84 11.56 -10.74 -29.69
N ARG A 85 12.88 -10.83 -29.52
CA ARG A 85 13.80 -9.73 -29.84
C ARG A 85 13.66 -9.28 -31.30
N ILE A 86 13.69 -10.21 -32.25
CA ILE A 86 13.53 -9.92 -33.69
C ILE A 86 12.15 -9.30 -33.97
N GLN A 87 11.09 -9.82 -33.33
CA GLN A 87 9.75 -9.27 -33.51
C GLN A 87 9.68 -7.82 -33.00
N ARG A 88 10.28 -7.54 -31.85
CA ARG A 88 10.30 -6.20 -31.25
C ARG A 88 11.18 -5.21 -32.03
N GLU A 89 12.27 -5.66 -32.64
CA GLU A 89 13.07 -4.88 -33.61
C GLU A 89 12.21 -4.46 -34.82
N LYS A 90 11.45 -5.41 -35.40
CA LYS A 90 10.55 -5.14 -36.54
C LYS A 90 9.43 -4.16 -36.19
N LEU A 91 8.82 -4.33 -35.02
CA LEU A 91 7.72 -3.49 -34.53
C LEU A 91 8.18 -2.16 -33.92
N ARG A 92 9.49 -1.93 -33.77
CA ARG A 92 10.07 -0.77 -33.07
C ARG A 92 9.59 -0.64 -31.62
N ASP A 93 9.41 -1.77 -30.95
CA ASP A 93 8.94 -1.88 -29.56
C ASP A 93 10.12 -2.19 -28.62
N LEU A 94 11.24 -1.48 -28.78
CA LEU A 94 12.43 -1.58 -27.92
C LEU A 94 12.46 -0.41 -26.92
N ALA A 95 12.58 -0.74 -25.63
CA ALA A 95 12.82 0.25 -24.59
C ALA A 95 14.24 0.84 -24.74
N VAL A 96 14.48 1.99 -24.13
CA VAL A 96 15.77 2.72 -24.24
C VAL A 96 16.96 1.82 -23.89
N PHE A 97 16.84 1.07 -22.80
CA PHE A 97 17.85 0.12 -22.30
C PHE A 97 18.16 -1.06 -23.24
N GLU A 98 17.29 -1.32 -24.22
CA GLU A 98 17.42 -2.47 -25.12
C GLU A 98 17.99 -2.08 -26.50
N ARG A 99 18.27 -0.80 -26.73
CA ARG A 99 18.67 -0.27 -28.04
C ARG A 99 20.17 -0.31 -28.22
N LEU A 100 20.61 -1.00 -29.27
CA LEU A 100 22.02 -1.03 -29.65
C LEU A 100 22.43 0.35 -30.20
N ASN A 101 23.36 1.02 -29.53
CA ASN A 101 23.81 2.38 -29.86
C ASN A 101 22.65 3.38 -29.98
N GLY A 102 21.62 3.25 -29.13
CA GLY A 102 20.43 4.10 -29.16
C GLY A 102 19.49 3.88 -30.34
N ASN A 103 19.76 2.93 -31.25
CA ASN A 103 18.93 2.69 -32.42
C ASN A 103 17.62 1.97 -32.06
N PRO A 104 16.42 2.56 -32.30
CA PRO A 104 15.14 1.95 -31.93
C PRO A 104 14.76 0.72 -32.76
N ARG A 105 15.55 0.35 -33.78
CA ARG A 105 15.32 -0.81 -34.66
C ARG A 105 16.32 -1.94 -34.46
N LYS A 106 17.32 -1.77 -33.59
CA LYS A 106 18.37 -2.77 -33.39
C LYS A 106 18.57 -3.02 -31.90
N SER A 107 18.65 -4.29 -31.54
CA SER A 107 19.00 -4.74 -30.20
C SER A 107 20.13 -5.77 -30.28
N SER A 108 20.55 -6.28 -29.12
CA SER A 108 21.49 -7.40 -29.02
C SER A 108 21.00 -8.38 -27.95
N PRO A 109 21.44 -9.66 -27.98
CA PRO A 109 21.10 -10.63 -26.93
C PRO A 109 21.53 -10.19 -25.52
N ALA A 110 22.55 -9.33 -25.41
CA ALA A 110 23.05 -8.80 -24.14
C ALA A 110 22.22 -7.62 -23.58
N LEU A 111 21.37 -6.99 -24.41
CA LEU A 111 20.56 -5.83 -24.01
C LEU A 111 19.07 -6.17 -23.88
N ALA A 112 18.55 -7.03 -24.77
CA ALA A 112 17.13 -7.34 -24.83
C ALA A 112 16.67 -8.11 -23.60
N VAL A 113 15.62 -7.64 -22.92
CA VAL A 113 14.98 -8.36 -21.81
C VAL A 113 13.54 -8.69 -22.17
N LYS A 114 13.11 -9.92 -21.91
CA LYS A 114 11.76 -10.42 -22.24
C LYS A 114 10.68 -9.50 -21.66
N LYS A 115 9.80 -8.97 -22.51
CA LYS A 115 8.68 -8.09 -22.13
C LYS A 115 7.57 -8.92 -21.45
N PHE A 116 6.82 -8.33 -20.53
CA PHE A 116 5.67 -9.02 -19.94
C PHE A 116 4.53 -9.16 -20.96
N CYS A 117 3.96 -10.36 -21.09
CA CYS A 117 2.84 -10.61 -21.98
C CYS A 117 1.53 -10.75 -21.18
N ARG A 118 0.55 -9.86 -21.42
CA ARG A 118 -0.74 -9.87 -20.70
C ARG A 118 -1.58 -11.11 -21.00
N THR A 119 -1.49 -11.62 -22.23
CA THR A 119 -2.30 -12.73 -22.72
C THR A 119 -1.37 -13.79 -23.28
N ILE A 120 -1.14 -14.84 -22.49
CA ILE A 120 -0.38 -16.01 -22.93
C ILE A 120 -1.35 -17.17 -23.10
N SER A 121 -1.29 -17.81 -24.27
CA SER A 121 -1.94 -19.09 -24.49
C SER A 121 -0.91 -20.18 -24.23
N THR A 122 -1.08 -20.91 -23.13
CA THR A 122 -0.16 -21.99 -22.69
C THR A 122 0.04 -23.06 -23.75
N LYS A 123 -0.95 -23.27 -24.65
CA LYS A 123 -0.88 -24.23 -25.75
C LYS A 123 0.22 -23.94 -26.78
N TYR A 124 0.65 -22.68 -26.94
CA TYR A 124 1.63 -22.28 -27.94
C TYR A 124 3.01 -21.96 -27.37
N VAL A 125 3.18 -22.00 -26.05
CA VAL A 125 4.46 -21.70 -25.39
C VAL A 125 5.43 -22.85 -25.61
N GLN A 126 6.56 -22.55 -26.24
CA GLN A 126 7.66 -23.50 -26.41
C GLN A 126 8.69 -23.33 -25.29
N ALA A 127 9.48 -24.37 -25.04
CA ALA A 127 10.59 -24.31 -24.08
C ALA A 127 11.58 -23.17 -24.41
N SER A 128 11.82 -22.91 -25.71
CA SER A 128 12.67 -21.82 -26.19
C SER A 128 12.12 -20.42 -25.90
N ASP A 129 10.84 -20.29 -25.59
CA ASP A 129 10.23 -19.01 -25.22
C ASP A 129 10.41 -18.70 -23.73
N LEU A 130 10.85 -19.67 -22.92
CA LEU A 130 11.00 -19.55 -21.46
C LEU A 130 12.48 -19.54 -21.07
N ARG A 131 12.83 -18.68 -20.11
CA ARG A 131 14.19 -18.62 -19.55
C ARG A 131 14.33 -19.66 -18.43
N PRO A 132 15.39 -20.49 -18.42
CA PRO A 132 15.70 -21.35 -17.28
C PRO A 132 16.06 -20.52 -16.06
N ILE A 133 16.02 -21.14 -14.88
CA ILE A 133 16.18 -20.45 -13.60
C ILE A 133 17.49 -19.64 -13.47
N ALA A 134 18.61 -20.15 -14.00
CA ALA A 134 19.88 -19.43 -13.96
C ALA A 134 19.82 -18.12 -14.76
N VAL A 135 19.22 -18.16 -15.95
CA VAL A 135 19.05 -16.97 -16.79
C VAL A 135 18.06 -15.99 -16.15
N LEU A 136 17.01 -16.47 -15.47
CA LEU A 136 16.08 -15.62 -14.72
C LEU A 136 16.78 -14.86 -13.58
N GLU A 137 17.65 -15.55 -12.85
CA GLU A 137 18.45 -14.98 -11.75
C GLU A 137 19.41 -13.90 -12.29
N ASP A 138 20.18 -14.22 -13.33
CA ASP A 138 21.08 -13.26 -13.99
C ASP A 138 20.32 -12.05 -14.57
N THR A 139 19.14 -12.30 -15.16
CA THR A 139 18.29 -11.22 -15.67
C THR A 139 17.82 -10.31 -14.55
N LEU A 140 17.40 -10.87 -13.40
CA LEU A 140 16.97 -10.06 -12.28
C LEU A 140 18.13 -9.21 -11.73
N ASN A 141 19.32 -9.79 -11.59
CA ASN A 141 20.51 -9.08 -11.13
C ASN A 141 20.86 -7.91 -12.07
N TYR A 142 20.79 -8.13 -13.39
CA TYR A 142 20.94 -7.06 -14.38
C TYR A 142 19.88 -5.97 -14.22
N LEU A 143 18.61 -6.32 -14.03
CA LEU A 143 17.54 -5.33 -13.85
C LEU A 143 17.70 -4.51 -12.57
N LEU A 144 18.14 -5.15 -11.48
CA LEU A 144 18.35 -4.48 -10.20
C LEU A 144 19.57 -3.54 -10.24
N SER A 145 20.63 -3.87 -11.00
CA SER A 145 21.77 -2.96 -11.15
C SER A 145 21.44 -1.68 -11.93
N LEU A 146 20.40 -1.70 -12.78
CA LEU A 146 19.90 -0.48 -13.44
C LEU A 146 19.35 0.56 -12.44
N LEU A 147 18.92 0.14 -11.25
CA LEU A 147 18.42 1.04 -10.21
C LEU A 147 19.54 1.89 -9.60
N GLU A 148 20.79 1.47 -9.73
CA GLU A 148 21.97 2.20 -9.25
C GLU A 148 22.50 3.19 -10.29
N SER A 149 22.04 3.10 -11.54
CA SER A 149 22.49 3.97 -12.62
C SER A 149 21.88 5.37 -12.50
N LYS A 150 22.74 6.40 -12.63
CA LYS A 150 22.34 7.81 -12.67
C LYS A 150 22.17 8.35 -14.10
N GLU A 151 22.31 7.50 -15.11
CA GLU A 151 22.23 7.90 -16.52
C GLU A 151 20.79 8.17 -16.98
N HIS A 152 19.80 7.58 -16.31
CA HIS A 152 18.39 7.66 -16.66
C HIS A 152 17.55 8.18 -15.50
N SER A 153 16.36 8.72 -15.81
CA SER A 153 15.43 9.12 -14.75
C SER A 153 14.92 7.89 -14.00
N PHE A 154 14.56 8.06 -12.73
CA PHE A 154 13.98 6.99 -11.93
C PHE A 154 12.71 6.42 -12.58
N GLU A 155 11.87 7.26 -13.18
CA GLU A 155 10.63 6.85 -13.85
C GLU A 155 10.88 5.95 -15.06
N GLU A 156 11.91 6.25 -15.86
CA GLU A 156 12.30 5.43 -17.02
C GLU A 156 12.78 4.05 -16.58
N VAL A 157 13.67 4.01 -15.59
CA VAL A 157 14.19 2.77 -15.02
C VAL A 157 13.06 1.97 -14.37
N HIS A 158 12.23 2.63 -13.56
CA HIS A 158 11.08 2.01 -12.90
C HIS A 158 10.15 1.37 -13.92
N TYR A 159 9.75 2.09 -14.98
CA TYR A 159 8.84 1.54 -16.00
C TYR A 159 9.40 0.28 -16.65
N PHE A 160 10.71 0.29 -16.96
CA PHE A 160 11.37 -0.87 -17.55
C PHE A 160 11.45 -2.06 -16.58
N VAL A 161 12.01 -1.86 -15.38
CA VAL A 161 12.18 -2.92 -14.37
C VAL A 161 10.83 -3.46 -13.91
N PHE A 162 9.83 -2.60 -13.73
CA PHE A 162 8.46 -2.98 -13.39
C PHE A 162 7.85 -3.94 -14.41
N ASP A 163 8.02 -3.70 -15.71
CA ASP A 163 7.52 -4.61 -16.75
C ASP A 163 8.33 -5.91 -16.79
N ARG A 164 9.67 -5.84 -16.75
CA ARG A 164 10.53 -7.01 -16.92
C ARG A 164 10.49 -7.97 -15.72
N THR A 165 10.35 -7.46 -14.50
CA THR A 165 10.15 -8.29 -13.30
C THR A 165 8.83 -9.08 -13.37
N ARG A 166 7.76 -8.51 -13.94
CA ARG A 166 6.51 -9.25 -14.20
C ARG A 166 6.71 -10.39 -15.19
N SER A 167 7.54 -10.19 -16.22
CA SER A 167 7.92 -11.24 -17.17
C SER A 167 8.73 -12.36 -16.50
N ILE A 168 9.65 -12.01 -15.59
CA ILE A 168 10.39 -13.01 -14.79
C ILE A 168 9.42 -13.85 -13.94
N ARG A 169 8.49 -13.22 -13.21
CA ARG A 169 7.46 -13.95 -12.44
C ARG A 169 6.60 -14.85 -13.32
N GLN A 170 6.25 -14.37 -14.50
CA GLN A 170 5.47 -15.14 -15.48
C GLN A 170 6.23 -16.41 -15.92
N ASP A 171 7.52 -16.31 -16.20
CA ASP A 171 8.36 -17.47 -16.53
C ASP A 171 8.52 -18.45 -15.35
N ILE A 172 8.68 -17.93 -14.13
CA ILE A 172 8.75 -18.75 -12.91
C ILE A 172 7.46 -19.57 -12.74
N THR A 173 6.31 -18.91 -12.86
CA THR A 173 4.99 -19.55 -12.70
C THR A 173 4.72 -20.59 -13.79
N MET A 174 5.02 -20.29 -15.05
CA MET A 174 4.79 -21.24 -16.16
C MET A 174 5.64 -22.51 -16.05
N GLN A 175 6.84 -22.39 -15.49
CA GLN A 175 7.74 -23.54 -15.26
C GLN A 175 7.51 -24.22 -13.91
N ASN A 176 6.54 -23.75 -13.11
CA ASN A 176 6.24 -24.25 -11.77
C ASN A 176 7.48 -24.33 -10.85
N ILE A 177 8.34 -23.31 -10.90
CA ILE A 177 9.58 -23.28 -10.12
C ILE A 177 9.27 -22.85 -8.69
N VAL A 178 9.55 -23.73 -7.72
CA VAL A 178 9.22 -23.55 -6.31
C VAL A 178 10.42 -23.76 -5.37
N ASN A 179 11.64 -23.44 -5.78
CA ASN A 179 12.84 -23.66 -4.95
C ASN A 179 13.35 -22.38 -4.26
N ASN A 180 14.39 -22.50 -3.43
CA ASN A 180 14.99 -21.36 -2.70
C ASN A 180 15.46 -20.23 -3.64
N LYS A 181 15.95 -20.54 -4.84
CA LYS A 181 16.32 -19.50 -5.82
C LYS A 181 15.12 -18.66 -6.23
N ALA A 182 13.95 -19.28 -6.42
CA ALA A 182 12.73 -18.52 -6.68
C ALA A 182 12.37 -17.61 -5.51
N ILE A 183 12.50 -18.08 -4.27
CA ILE A 183 12.28 -17.27 -3.06
C ILE A 183 13.16 -16.01 -3.10
N TYR A 184 14.48 -16.15 -3.26
CA TYR A 184 15.40 -15.00 -3.32
C TYR A 184 15.08 -14.03 -4.47
N MET A 185 14.69 -14.55 -5.63
CA MET A 185 14.26 -13.67 -6.74
C MET A 185 13.00 -12.88 -6.37
N TYR A 186 12.01 -13.51 -5.75
CA TYR A 186 10.79 -12.83 -5.29
C TYR A 186 11.09 -11.80 -4.19
N GLU A 187 11.97 -12.11 -3.25
CA GLU A 187 12.46 -11.16 -2.24
C GLU A 187 13.09 -9.91 -2.89
N GLY A 188 13.94 -10.09 -3.91
CA GLY A 188 14.53 -9.00 -4.69
C GLY A 188 13.50 -8.16 -5.45
N MET A 189 12.51 -8.80 -6.07
CA MET A 189 11.41 -8.11 -6.76
C MET A 189 10.50 -7.34 -5.80
N VAL A 190 10.23 -7.88 -4.60
CA VAL A 190 9.48 -7.16 -3.56
C VAL A 190 10.27 -5.95 -3.09
N LYS A 191 11.58 -6.10 -2.84
CA LYS A 191 12.46 -4.98 -2.46
C LYS A 191 12.42 -3.85 -3.48
N PHE A 192 12.53 -4.17 -4.78
CA PHE A 192 12.36 -3.19 -5.86
C PHE A 192 11.02 -2.44 -5.76
N HIS A 193 9.91 -3.18 -5.59
CA HIS A 193 8.59 -2.59 -5.52
C HIS A 193 8.39 -1.70 -4.27
N VAL A 194 8.96 -2.09 -3.13
CA VAL A 194 8.94 -1.32 -1.87
C VAL A 194 9.70 0.00 -2.00
N VAL A 195 10.93 -0.05 -2.51
CA VAL A 195 11.75 1.14 -2.73
C VAL A 195 11.10 2.05 -3.79
N SER A 196 10.57 1.45 -4.86
CA SER A 196 9.83 2.19 -5.88
C SER A 196 8.59 2.87 -5.32
N HIS A 197 7.87 2.23 -4.39
CA HIS A 197 6.69 2.81 -3.77
C HIS A 197 7.02 4.10 -3.01
N TYR A 198 8.15 4.11 -2.30
CA TYR A 198 8.67 5.29 -1.61
C TYR A 198 9.09 6.39 -2.58
N ASN A 199 9.88 6.06 -3.61
CA ASN A 199 10.36 7.06 -4.58
C ASN A 199 9.21 7.68 -5.40
N LEU A 200 8.26 6.86 -5.86
CA LEU A 200 7.06 7.36 -6.54
C LEU A 200 6.22 8.27 -5.63
N TRP A 201 6.12 7.96 -4.34
CA TRP A 201 5.45 8.85 -3.38
C TRP A 201 6.17 10.20 -3.22
N ARG A 202 7.51 10.22 -3.25
CA ARG A 202 8.28 11.49 -3.19
C ARG A 202 8.00 12.39 -4.39
N SER A 203 7.77 11.79 -5.57
CA SER A 203 7.51 12.49 -6.84
C SER A 203 6.00 12.64 -7.17
N MET A 204 5.13 12.53 -6.17
CA MET A 204 3.66 12.48 -6.35
C MET A 204 3.03 13.80 -6.85
N SER A 205 3.82 14.88 -6.97
CA SER A 205 3.37 16.14 -7.56
C SER A 205 3.11 16.04 -9.07
N ASP A 206 3.63 15.02 -9.77
CA ASP A 206 3.31 14.73 -11.17
C ASP A 206 2.07 13.81 -11.28
N PRO A 207 1.00 14.22 -11.99
CA PRO A 207 -0.17 13.37 -12.24
C PRO A 207 0.13 11.98 -12.81
N ASN A 208 1.18 11.84 -13.64
CA ASN A 208 1.57 10.55 -14.22
C ASN A 208 2.08 9.58 -13.14
N THR A 209 2.80 10.10 -12.14
CA THR A 209 3.36 9.33 -11.02
C THR A 209 2.27 8.68 -10.18
N ALA A 210 1.08 9.30 -10.07
CA ALA A 210 -0.02 8.74 -9.29
C ALA A 210 -0.51 7.39 -9.84
N SER A 211 -0.62 7.29 -11.16
CA SER A 211 -1.02 6.04 -11.82
C SER A 211 0.05 4.95 -11.66
N MET A 212 1.33 5.33 -11.77
CA MET A 212 2.47 4.43 -11.57
C MET A 212 2.54 3.92 -10.14
N HIS A 213 2.34 4.80 -9.15
CA HIS A 213 2.32 4.46 -7.74
C HIS A 213 1.24 3.41 -7.42
N HIS A 214 0.03 3.61 -7.96
CA HIS A 214 -1.08 2.67 -7.80
C HIS A 214 -0.77 1.30 -8.43
N LEU A 215 -0.29 1.28 -9.67
CA LEU A 215 0.08 0.03 -10.37
C LEU A 215 1.23 -0.69 -9.67
N ASN A 216 2.21 0.06 -9.15
CA ASN A 216 3.31 -0.47 -8.34
C ASN A 216 2.78 -1.18 -7.08
N LEU A 217 1.86 -0.55 -6.36
CA LEU A 217 1.24 -1.13 -5.17
C LEU A 217 0.46 -2.42 -5.47
N GLU A 218 -0.26 -2.47 -6.59
CA GLU A 218 -0.96 -3.67 -7.03
C GLU A 218 0.02 -4.82 -7.32
N GLN A 219 1.12 -4.54 -8.03
CA GLN A 219 2.13 -5.57 -8.32
C GLN A 219 2.93 -5.97 -7.09
N LEU A 220 3.22 -5.05 -6.18
CA LEU A 220 3.84 -5.34 -4.88
C LEU A 220 3.00 -6.36 -4.12
N THR A 221 1.70 -6.12 -3.99
CA THR A 221 0.75 -7.01 -3.30
C THR A 221 0.73 -8.40 -3.93
N LYS A 222 0.64 -8.47 -5.27
CA LYS A 222 0.66 -9.76 -5.99
C LYS A 222 1.99 -10.51 -5.80
N THR A 223 3.10 -9.79 -5.81
CA THR A 223 4.44 -10.38 -5.62
C THR A 223 4.61 -10.90 -4.20
N LEU A 224 4.14 -10.16 -3.18
CA LEU A 224 4.11 -10.61 -1.80
C LEU A 224 3.27 -11.88 -1.63
N THR A 225 2.06 -11.94 -2.22
CA THR A 225 1.23 -13.14 -2.17
C THR A 225 1.95 -14.36 -2.77
N SER A 226 2.57 -14.21 -3.94
CA SER A 226 3.35 -15.29 -4.55
C SER A 226 4.55 -15.70 -3.69
N LEU A 227 5.25 -14.74 -3.07
CA LEU A 227 6.36 -15.01 -2.16
C LEU A 227 5.89 -15.80 -0.91
N PHE A 228 4.75 -15.44 -0.33
CA PHE A 228 4.18 -16.18 0.82
C PHE A 228 3.82 -17.61 0.45
N ASN A 229 3.22 -17.82 -0.73
CA ASN A 229 2.96 -19.18 -1.23
C ASN A 229 4.25 -19.98 -1.43
N LEU A 230 5.35 -19.35 -1.87
CA LEU A 230 6.66 -20.00 -1.98
C LEU A 230 7.24 -20.36 -0.62
N TYR A 231 7.15 -19.48 0.38
CA TYR A 231 7.57 -19.80 1.75
C TYR A 231 6.79 -20.98 2.33
N GLU A 232 5.47 -21.02 2.09
CA GLU A 232 4.61 -22.12 2.53
C GLU A 232 4.97 -23.43 1.82
N ALA A 233 5.17 -23.40 0.49
CA ALA A 233 5.51 -24.58 -0.30
C ALA A 233 6.89 -25.18 0.06
N ASN A 234 7.82 -24.37 0.57
CA ASN A 234 9.18 -24.80 0.97
C ASN A 234 9.33 -25.03 2.47
N ARG A 235 8.22 -25.01 3.23
CA ARG A 235 8.26 -25.12 4.68
C ARG A 235 8.53 -26.56 5.12
N ASN A 236 9.81 -26.88 5.33
CA ASN A 236 10.23 -28.16 5.88
C ASN A 236 10.52 -28.01 7.38
N SER A 237 9.76 -28.71 8.24
CA SER A 237 10.01 -28.90 9.68
C SER A 237 10.33 -27.62 10.49
N ASN A 238 9.32 -26.78 10.78
CA ASN A 238 9.40 -25.59 11.65
C ASN A 238 10.49 -24.55 11.34
N HIS A 239 11.28 -24.73 10.28
CA HIS A 239 12.25 -23.74 9.83
C HIS A 239 11.51 -22.58 9.16
N VAL A 240 11.85 -21.36 9.55
CA VAL A 240 11.34 -20.12 8.98
C VAL A 240 12.46 -19.54 8.14
N HIS A 241 12.13 -19.08 6.93
CA HIS A 241 13.14 -18.48 6.07
C HIS A 241 13.62 -17.18 6.72
N GLU A 242 14.91 -16.88 6.58
CA GLU A 242 15.58 -15.78 7.26
C GLU A 242 14.82 -14.45 7.15
N ASN A 243 14.36 -14.12 5.94
CA ASN A 243 13.67 -12.85 5.66
C ASN A 243 12.13 -12.94 5.74
N GLU A 244 11.57 -14.12 6.00
CA GLU A 244 10.12 -14.37 5.93
C GLU A 244 9.34 -13.39 6.82
N ALA A 245 9.85 -13.13 8.03
CA ALA A 245 9.28 -12.21 8.98
C ALA A 245 9.22 -10.76 8.48
N GLU A 246 10.32 -10.27 7.87
CA GLU A 246 10.38 -8.92 7.33
C GLU A 246 9.33 -8.74 6.23
N TYR A 247 9.29 -9.64 5.24
CA TYR A 247 8.36 -9.53 4.13
C TYR A 247 6.89 -9.67 4.55
N HIS A 248 6.57 -10.50 5.54
CA HIS A 248 5.23 -10.54 6.13
C HIS A 248 4.88 -9.23 6.84
N SER A 249 5.84 -8.59 7.51
CA SER A 249 5.64 -7.31 8.18
C SER A 249 5.28 -6.19 7.20
N LEU A 250 5.88 -6.19 6.00
CA LEU A 250 5.58 -5.22 4.94
C LEU A 250 4.10 -5.31 4.51
N TYR A 251 3.57 -6.52 4.37
CA TYR A 251 2.15 -6.72 4.02
C TYR A 251 1.20 -6.15 5.08
N VAL A 252 1.54 -6.26 6.37
CA VAL A 252 0.76 -5.63 7.45
C VAL A 252 0.80 -4.11 7.35
N LEU A 253 1.97 -3.53 7.08
CA LEU A 253 2.17 -2.08 6.99
C LEU A 253 1.48 -1.45 5.76
N LEU A 254 1.21 -2.22 4.70
CA LEU A 254 0.39 -1.77 3.56
C LEU A 254 -1.06 -1.38 3.94
N HIS A 255 -1.50 -1.71 5.16
CA HIS A 255 -2.84 -1.43 5.67
C HIS A 255 -2.91 -0.21 6.62
N LEU A 256 -1.91 0.67 6.62
CA LEU A 256 -1.87 1.82 7.53
C LEU A 256 -2.80 2.98 7.16
N GLY A 257 -3.19 3.11 5.90
CA GLY A 257 -3.97 4.25 5.40
C GLY A 257 -5.48 4.10 5.63
N SER A 258 -6.15 5.21 5.93
CA SER A 258 -7.62 5.21 6.14
C SER A 258 -8.42 5.00 4.85
N TYR A 259 -7.78 5.29 3.71
CA TYR A 259 -8.34 5.15 2.36
C TYR A 259 -7.67 4.05 1.54
N SER A 260 -6.81 3.22 2.17
CA SER A 260 -6.25 2.07 1.46
C SER A 260 -7.42 1.17 1.05
N GLN A 261 -7.61 1.00 -0.26
CA GLN A 261 -8.52 -0.01 -0.79
C GLN A 261 -8.15 -1.34 -0.14
N PRO A 262 -9.11 -2.15 0.35
CA PRO A 262 -8.80 -3.44 0.92
C PRO A 262 -8.04 -4.27 -0.12
N MET A 263 -6.73 -4.42 0.07
CA MET A 263 -5.85 -5.14 -0.84
C MET A 263 -5.85 -6.61 -0.46
N GLY A 264 -6.76 -7.36 -1.08
CA GLY A 264 -6.93 -8.78 -0.85
C GLY A 264 -7.90 -9.10 0.29
N GLU A 265 -7.57 -10.11 1.08
CA GLU A 265 -8.42 -10.56 2.18
C GLU A 265 -8.26 -9.67 3.43
N PRO A 266 -9.26 -9.64 4.34
CA PRO A 266 -9.11 -8.97 5.62
C PRO A 266 -7.90 -9.50 6.43
N LEU A 267 -7.12 -8.59 7.02
CA LEU A 267 -5.96 -8.95 7.86
C LEU A 267 -6.29 -9.96 8.97
N SER A 268 -7.51 -9.91 9.51
CA SER A 268 -7.97 -10.85 10.54
C SER A 268 -8.02 -12.30 10.07
N LEU A 269 -8.31 -12.55 8.78
CA LEU A 269 -8.23 -13.86 8.15
C LEU A 269 -6.79 -14.18 7.77
N TRP A 270 -6.08 -13.20 7.21
CA TRP A 270 -4.67 -13.33 6.84
C TRP A 270 -3.79 -13.83 7.99
N PHE A 271 -3.89 -13.21 9.17
CA PHE A 271 -3.13 -13.59 10.36
C PHE A 271 -3.33 -15.04 10.81
N ARG A 272 -4.45 -15.69 10.46
CA ARG A 272 -4.68 -17.10 10.82
C ARG A 272 -3.77 -18.07 10.08
N ARG A 273 -3.26 -17.66 8.91
CA ARG A 273 -2.36 -18.48 8.09
C ARG A 273 -0.88 -18.23 8.38
N VAL A 274 -0.56 -17.12 9.05
CA VAL A 274 0.82 -16.78 9.37
C VAL A 274 1.33 -17.67 10.51
N SER A 275 2.52 -18.25 10.32
CA SER A 275 3.11 -19.14 11.31
C SER A 275 3.43 -18.43 12.64
N THR A 276 3.36 -19.16 13.75
CA THR A 276 3.63 -18.61 15.09
C THR A 276 5.04 -18.00 15.24
N PRO A 277 6.13 -18.61 14.72
CA PRO A 277 7.45 -17.99 14.82
C PRO A 277 7.53 -16.66 14.07
N VAL A 278 6.91 -16.56 12.89
CA VAL A 278 6.79 -15.29 12.14
C VAL A 278 6.00 -14.26 12.95
N LEU A 279 4.89 -14.65 13.57
CA LEU A 279 4.07 -13.75 14.40
C LEU A 279 4.81 -13.19 15.64
N LYS A 280 5.79 -13.92 16.15
CA LYS A 280 6.60 -13.55 17.33
C LYS A 280 7.91 -12.83 16.97
N SER A 281 8.23 -12.72 15.69
CA SER A 281 9.41 -12.01 15.20
C SER A 281 9.38 -10.52 15.57
N LYS A 282 10.55 -9.89 15.64
CA LYS A 282 10.67 -8.44 15.95
C LYS A 282 10.00 -7.59 14.86
N GLU A 283 10.13 -8.01 13.60
CA GLU A 283 9.60 -7.33 12.42
C GLU A 283 8.06 -7.31 12.46
N MET A 284 7.45 -8.46 12.79
CA MET A 284 6.00 -8.55 12.90
C MET A 284 5.46 -7.83 14.14
N CYS A 285 6.18 -7.88 15.26
CA CYS A 285 5.79 -7.14 16.47
C CYS A 285 5.82 -5.62 16.21
N PHE A 286 6.85 -5.13 15.52
CA PHE A 286 6.93 -3.76 15.04
C PHE A 286 5.71 -3.40 14.17
N ALA A 287 5.46 -4.15 13.10
CA ALA A 287 4.38 -3.82 12.16
C ALA A 287 3.00 -3.81 12.82
N ARG A 288 2.73 -4.76 13.73
CA ARG A 288 1.48 -4.81 14.49
C ARG A 288 1.34 -3.65 15.46
N ARG A 289 2.43 -3.19 16.09
CA ARG A 289 2.44 -2.02 16.98
C ARG A 289 2.16 -0.75 16.19
N ILE A 290 2.85 -0.53 15.06
CA ILE A 290 2.63 0.60 14.17
C ILE A 290 1.17 0.63 13.68
N LEU A 291 0.64 -0.49 13.21
CA LEU A 291 -0.75 -0.59 12.76
C LEU A 291 -1.74 -0.26 13.87
N ARG A 292 -1.53 -0.81 15.07
CA ARG A 292 -2.38 -0.52 16.23
C ARG A 292 -2.32 0.96 16.62
N SER A 293 -1.13 1.56 16.61
CA SER A 293 -0.95 2.96 16.99
C SER A 293 -1.56 3.91 15.99
N SER A 294 -1.51 3.59 14.69
CA SER A 294 -2.26 4.32 13.65
C SER A 294 -3.78 4.23 13.89
N GLN A 295 -4.31 3.01 14.06
CA GLN A 295 -5.76 2.78 14.24
C GLN A 295 -6.35 3.39 15.51
N LEU A 296 -5.57 3.42 16.61
CA LEU A 296 -5.98 4.04 17.88
C LEU A 296 -5.70 5.55 17.93
N GLY A 297 -5.09 6.12 16.89
CA GLY A 297 -4.67 7.51 16.85
C GLY A 297 -3.57 7.89 17.84
N ASN A 298 -2.78 6.91 18.30
CA ASN A 298 -1.62 7.14 19.15
C ASN A 298 -0.40 7.52 18.30
N TYR A 299 -0.44 8.74 17.77
CA TYR A 299 0.63 9.27 16.91
C TYR A 299 2.00 9.30 17.61
N LYS A 300 2.04 9.55 18.92
CA LYS A 300 3.31 9.56 19.68
C LYS A 300 3.97 8.19 19.67
N ASP A 301 3.21 7.14 19.97
CA ASP A 301 3.75 5.77 19.92
C ASP A 301 4.15 5.38 18.48
N PHE A 302 3.37 5.80 17.48
CA PHE A 302 3.70 5.58 16.07
C PHE A 302 5.08 6.17 15.72
N PHE A 303 5.30 7.47 15.96
CA PHE A 303 6.57 8.13 15.61
C PHE A 303 7.75 7.61 16.42
N CYS A 304 7.59 7.44 17.75
CA CYS A 304 8.66 6.92 18.60
C CYS A 304 9.04 5.48 18.21
N THR A 305 8.07 4.62 17.91
CA THR A 305 8.34 3.24 17.50
C THR A 305 9.00 3.20 16.13
N ALA A 306 8.50 3.99 15.16
CA ALA A 306 9.08 4.08 13.83
C ALA A 306 10.56 4.52 13.88
N ALA A 307 10.85 5.62 14.60
CA ALA A 307 12.21 6.13 14.75
C ALA A 307 13.17 5.16 15.42
N ALA A 308 12.69 4.34 16.36
CA ALA A 308 13.56 3.47 17.16
C ALA A 308 13.80 2.08 16.53
N GLN A 309 12.91 1.60 15.67
CA GLN A 309 12.87 0.18 15.31
C GLN A 309 12.65 -0.13 13.82
N ALA A 310 12.27 0.85 12.99
CA ALA A 310 11.95 0.57 11.60
C ALA A 310 13.18 0.06 10.84
N SER A 311 13.04 -1.05 10.12
CA SER A 311 14.00 -1.39 9.06
C SER A 311 13.84 -0.44 7.88
N TYR A 312 14.83 -0.39 6.99
CA TYR A 312 14.77 0.41 5.77
C TYR A 312 13.52 0.10 4.92
N LEU A 313 13.19 -1.18 4.71
CA LEU A 313 12.02 -1.56 3.91
C LEU A 313 10.70 -1.20 4.58
N GLN A 314 10.63 -1.38 5.91
CA GLN A 314 9.47 -0.97 6.70
C GLN A 314 9.28 0.54 6.64
N PHE A 315 10.37 1.31 6.75
CA PHE A 315 10.36 2.76 6.56
C PHE A 315 9.81 3.14 5.19
N CYS A 316 10.36 2.58 4.10
CA CYS A 316 9.89 2.87 2.73
C CYS A 316 8.38 2.62 2.53
N ILE A 317 7.86 1.52 3.09
CA ILE A 317 6.42 1.21 3.02
C ILE A 317 5.57 2.18 3.85
N MET A 318 6.06 2.60 5.02
CA MET A 318 5.28 3.43 5.95
C MET A 318 5.20 4.90 5.54
N MET A 319 6.25 5.42 4.90
CA MET A 319 6.40 6.84 4.62
C MET A 319 5.21 7.47 3.85
N PRO A 320 4.59 6.81 2.87
CA PRO A 320 3.42 7.37 2.19
C PRO A 320 2.24 7.71 3.10
N TYR A 321 2.12 7.04 4.25
CA TYR A 321 1.02 7.22 5.21
C TYR A 321 1.36 8.22 6.33
N ILE A 322 2.60 8.67 6.43
CA ILE A 322 3.07 9.43 7.59
C ILE A 322 2.32 10.75 7.77
N ASN A 323 1.97 11.41 6.67
CA ASN A 323 1.30 12.70 6.70
C ASN A 323 -0.16 12.55 7.16
N GLU A 324 -0.82 11.41 6.92
CA GLU A 324 -2.14 11.13 7.51
C GLU A 324 -2.05 11.11 9.04
N VAL A 325 -1.02 10.46 9.58
CA VAL A 325 -0.76 10.40 11.03
C VAL A 325 -0.40 11.79 11.58
N ARG A 326 0.39 12.59 10.85
CA ARG A 326 0.71 13.98 11.24
C ARG A 326 -0.54 14.86 11.27
N VAL A 327 -1.44 14.75 10.29
CA VAL A 327 -2.72 15.50 10.31
C VAL A 327 -3.61 15.07 11.47
N LEU A 328 -3.69 13.78 11.75
CA LEU A 328 -4.41 13.29 12.93
C LEU A 328 -3.83 13.89 14.22
N ALA A 329 -2.50 13.93 14.34
CA ALA A 329 -1.84 14.53 15.49
C ALA A 329 -2.17 16.03 15.62
N LEU A 330 -2.08 16.80 14.54
CA LEU A 330 -2.46 18.21 14.52
C LEU A 330 -3.93 18.43 14.91
N SER A 331 -4.83 17.58 14.41
CA SER A 331 -6.25 17.62 14.79
C SER A 331 -6.44 17.41 16.29
N CYS A 332 -5.78 16.39 16.86
CA CYS A 332 -5.83 16.11 18.29
C CYS A 332 -5.26 17.26 19.13
N ILE A 333 -4.15 17.86 18.71
CA ILE A 333 -3.49 18.97 19.44
C ILE A 333 -4.34 20.24 19.35
N ASN A 334 -4.83 20.58 18.15
CA ASN A 334 -5.69 21.73 17.96
C ASN A 334 -6.99 21.60 18.77
N PHE A 335 -7.58 20.39 18.82
CA PHE A 335 -8.79 20.14 19.60
C PHE A 335 -8.53 20.04 21.10
N GLY A 336 -7.46 19.39 21.54
CA GLY A 336 -7.19 19.12 22.96
C GLY A 336 -6.46 20.24 23.70
N GLY A 337 -5.79 21.14 22.97
CA GLY A 337 -4.96 22.19 23.53
C GLY A 337 -5.70 23.26 24.33
N TYR A 338 -4.97 23.90 25.24
CA TYR A 338 -5.49 25.00 26.03
C TYR A 338 -5.29 26.32 25.31
N LYS A 339 -6.36 27.11 25.15
CA LYS A 339 -6.35 28.33 24.33
C LYS A 339 -5.31 29.37 24.78
N LEU A 340 -5.02 29.45 26.09
CA LEU A 340 -4.05 30.41 26.64
C LEU A 340 -2.60 29.92 26.58
N HIS A 341 -2.37 28.68 26.17
CA HIS A 341 -1.03 28.11 26.06
C HIS A 341 -0.82 27.52 24.67
N PRO A 342 -0.50 28.37 23.68
CA PRO A 342 -0.09 27.93 22.35
C PRO A 342 1.04 26.91 22.42
N TYR A 343 1.03 25.93 21.51
CA TYR A 343 2.00 24.84 21.53
C TYR A 343 3.32 25.28 20.88
N PRO A 344 4.49 25.10 21.53
CA PRO A 344 5.78 25.43 20.91
C PRO A 344 6.03 24.62 19.64
N LEU A 345 6.24 25.29 18.50
CA LEU A 345 6.36 24.63 17.21
C LEU A 345 7.60 23.73 17.15
N LEU A 346 8.70 24.13 17.81
CA LEU A 346 9.92 23.33 17.92
C LEU A 346 9.68 21.99 18.65
N ASP A 347 8.90 21.98 19.72
CA ASP A 347 8.58 20.75 20.44
C ASP A 347 7.64 19.87 19.62
N LEU A 348 6.71 20.48 18.90
CA LEU A 348 5.82 19.77 17.98
C LEU A 348 6.59 19.14 16.82
N SER A 349 7.57 19.85 16.27
CA SER A 349 8.49 19.38 15.23
C SER A 349 9.20 18.09 15.67
N LYS A 350 9.71 18.06 16.90
CA LYS A 350 10.32 16.85 17.49
C LYS A 350 9.30 15.72 17.67
N HIS A 351 8.10 16.02 18.15
CA HIS A 351 7.06 14.99 18.36
C HIS A 351 6.54 14.37 17.07
N LEU A 352 6.47 15.14 15.98
CA LEU A 352 5.96 14.71 14.68
C LEU A 352 7.07 14.29 13.70
N MET A 353 8.32 14.29 14.17
CA MET A 353 9.52 13.92 13.44
C MET A 353 9.58 14.62 12.06
N ILE A 354 9.36 15.93 12.04
CA ILE A 354 9.32 16.77 10.83
C ILE A 354 10.09 18.06 11.10
N LYS A 355 10.84 18.60 10.14
CA LYS A 355 11.57 19.87 10.31
C LYS A 355 10.60 21.00 10.67
N GLU A 356 11.06 21.95 11.47
CA GLU A 356 10.20 23.06 11.91
C GLU A 356 9.67 23.91 10.74
N SER A 357 10.50 24.16 9.72
CA SER A 357 10.09 24.86 8.48
C SER A 357 9.01 24.10 7.69
N ASP A 358 9.14 22.78 7.65
CA ASP A 358 8.22 21.88 6.95
C ASP A 358 6.91 21.78 7.74
N LEU A 359 6.99 21.76 9.06
CA LEU A 359 5.83 21.78 9.96
C LEU A 359 5.02 23.07 9.80
N GLU A 360 5.68 24.21 9.64
CA GLU A 360 4.99 25.47 9.39
C GLU A 360 4.17 25.41 8.10
N SER A 361 4.79 24.99 6.99
CA SER A 361 4.11 24.78 5.71
C SER A 361 2.96 23.76 5.83
N PHE A 362 3.18 22.69 6.61
CA PHE A 362 2.20 21.65 6.84
C PHE A 362 0.98 22.16 7.64
N CYS A 363 1.20 22.93 8.70
CA CYS A 363 0.15 23.59 9.48
C CYS A 363 -0.70 24.51 8.59
N LEU A 364 -0.05 25.36 7.77
CA LEU A 364 -0.73 26.24 6.82
C LEU A 364 -1.58 25.44 5.82
N SER A 365 -1.07 24.33 5.31
CA SER A 365 -1.83 23.44 4.41
C SER A 365 -3.08 22.84 5.08
N CYS A 366 -3.04 22.64 6.39
CA CYS A 366 -4.17 22.20 7.21
C CYS A 366 -5.10 23.35 7.63
N GLY A 367 -4.87 24.59 7.17
CA GLY A 367 -5.64 25.78 7.54
C GLY A 367 -5.34 26.29 8.96
N LEU A 368 -4.20 25.92 9.55
CA LEU A 368 -3.78 26.40 10.86
C LEU A 368 -2.80 27.58 10.71
N GLU A 369 -3.05 28.63 11.48
CA GLU A 369 -2.17 29.78 11.60
C GLU A 369 -1.14 29.55 12.70
N ILE A 370 0.06 30.11 12.52
CA ILE A 370 1.17 30.09 13.47
C ILE A 370 1.42 31.52 13.92
N CYS A 371 1.71 31.71 15.20
CA CYS A 371 2.12 33.00 15.74
C CYS A 371 3.58 32.95 16.19
N THR A 372 4.19 34.12 16.28
CA THR A 372 5.55 34.29 16.79
C THR A 372 5.48 35.08 18.09
N ASP A 373 6.17 34.62 19.14
CA ASP A 373 6.27 35.36 20.39
C ASP A 373 7.29 36.51 20.32
N GLU A 374 7.37 37.31 21.39
CA GLU A 374 8.30 38.45 21.49
C GLU A 374 9.79 38.03 21.40
N SER A 375 10.08 36.75 21.69
CA SER A 375 11.43 36.18 21.61
C SER A 375 11.75 35.58 20.23
N GLY A 376 10.80 35.62 19.28
CA GLY A 376 10.96 35.05 17.95
C GLY A 376 10.62 33.56 17.85
N ASN A 377 10.12 32.92 18.91
CA ASN A 377 9.75 31.51 18.87
C ASN A 377 8.39 31.34 18.18
N LYS A 378 8.30 30.33 17.31
CA LYS A 378 7.06 29.97 16.64
C LYS A 378 6.18 29.13 17.54
N LEU A 379 4.90 29.46 17.58
CA LEU A 379 3.88 28.83 18.41
C LEU A 379 2.66 28.50 17.55
N LEU A 380 2.01 27.37 17.86
CA LEU A 380 0.75 26.96 17.26
C LEU A 380 -0.41 27.27 18.24
N PRO A 381 -1.23 28.31 17.98
CA PRO A 381 -2.49 28.50 18.68
C PRO A 381 -3.39 27.27 18.51
N THR A 382 -4.12 26.93 19.57
CA THR A 382 -5.04 25.78 19.57
C THR A 382 -6.48 26.26 19.50
N LYS A 383 -7.42 25.35 19.25
CA LYS A 383 -8.86 25.62 19.06
C LYS A 383 -9.19 26.47 17.83
N GLN A 384 -8.35 26.41 16.79
CA GLN A 384 -8.61 27.06 15.51
C GLN A 384 -9.72 26.32 14.76
N THR A 385 -10.79 27.02 14.40
CA THR A 385 -11.95 26.45 13.67
C THR A 385 -11.70 26.26 12.18
N THR A 386 -10.60 26.81 11.68
CA THR A 386 -10.15 26.76 10.28
C THR A 386 -9.48 25.44 9.91
N PHE A 387 -9.21 24.57 10.88
CA PHE A 387 -8.59 23.27 10.63
C PHE A 387 -9.36 22.47 9.58
N SER A 388 -8.63 21.98 8.59
CA SER A 388 -9.18 21.13 7.54
C SER A 388 -8.17 20.09 7.09
N HIS A 389 -8.66 18.95 6.61
CA HIS A 389 -7.83 17.95 5.96
C HIS A 389 -7.46 18.43 4.55
N PRO A 390 -6.17 18.48 4.18
CA PRO A 390 -5.75 18.91 2.84
C PRO A 390 -6.35 18.02 1.76
N LYS A 391 -7.02 18.63 0.77
CA LYS A 391 -7.73 17.90 -0.31
C LYS A 391 -6.84 17.50 -1.49
N GLY A 392 -5.66 18.12 -1.63
CA GLY A 392 -4.77 17.99 -2.80
C GLY A 392 -3.61 16.99 -2.64
N GLY A 393 -3.69 16.07 -1.69
CA GLY A 393 -2.53 15.30 -1.25
C GLY A 393 -1.54 16.15 -0.45
N PHE A 394 -0.49 15.52 0.05
CA PHE A 394 0.55 16.19 0.84
C PHE A 394 1.85 16.27 0.06
N GLN A 395 2.60 17.35 0.28
CA GLN A 395 4.02 17.36 -0.07
C GLN A 395 4.76 16.24 0.68
N SER A 396 5.83 15.73 0.08
CA SER A 396 6.70 14.76 0.74
C SER A 396 7.58 15.49 1.76
N TYR A 397 7.39 15.18 3.04
CA TYR A 397 8.16 15.76 4.14
C TYR A 397 9.07 14.70 4.75
N SER A 398 10.32 15.09 4.99
CA SER A 398 11.34 14.21 5.57
C SER A 398 10.96 13.67 6.97
N PHE A 399 11.51 12.52 7.34
CA PHE A 399 11.43 11.97 8.69
C PHE A 399 12.67 12.36 9.49
N LEU A 400 12.50 13.20 10.52
CA LEU A 400 13.61 13.54 11.41
C LEU A 400 14.10 12.31 12.18
N GLY A 401 15.40 12.02 12.08
CA GLY A 401 16.05 10.89 12.76
C GLY A 401 16.25 9.66 11.89
N LEU A 402 15.70 9.63 10.67
CA LEU A 402 15.88 8.54 9.70
C LEU A 402 16.34 9.05 8.33
N GLN A 403 17.03 10.20 8.29
CA GLN A 403 17.48 10.82 7.05
C GLN A 403 18.50 9.95 6.29
N GLU A 404 19.22 9.06 6.97
CA GLU A 404 20.11 8.09 6.34
C GLU A 404 19.37 7.16 5.35
N TYR A 405 18.13 6.79 5.66
CA TYR A 405 17.29 5.98 4.76
C TYR A 405 16.82 6.77 3.55
N GLU A 406 16.63 8.08 3.68
CA GLU A 406 16.19 8.93 2.56
C GLU A 406 17.27 9.08 1.47
N ASN A 407 18.53 8.80 1.82
CA ASN A 407 19.70 8.89 0.94
C ASN A 407 20.19 7.53 0.42
N GLN A 408 19.50 6.42 0.75
CA GLN A 408 19.99 5.07 0.45
C GLN A 408 19.75 4.59 -0.99
N PHE A 409 19.18 5.41 -1.89
CA PHE A 409 19.09 5.13 -3.33
C PHE A 409 19.06 6.44 -4.13
#